data_AF-A0A7S1WDX2-F1
#
_entry.id   AF-A0A7S1WDX2-F1
#
_cell.length_a   1.000
_cell.length_b   1.000
_cell.length_c   1.000
_cell.angle_alpha   90.00
_cell.angle_beta   90.00
_cell.angle_gamma   90.00
#
_symmetry.space_group_name_H-M   'P 1'
#
loop_
_entity.id
_entity.type
_entity.pdbx_description
1 polymer ?
#
loop_
_entity_poly.entity_id
_entity_poly.type
_entity_poly.pdbx_seq_one_letter_code
_entity_poly.pdbx_strand_id
1 'polypeptide(L)'
;KATCWREVEAAVQHIYGRDYGIAVSPYKRIVDEYRCVCLDGVVELAYRKVRASVRGDGSSNVSTLLAARLRASAGEPKECAALVAAASALGAEELSRVPGEGEAVPLQW
;
A
#
# COMPACT_ATOMS: atom_id res chain seq x y z
N LYS A 1 12.67 1.58 6.54
CA LYS A 1 13.22 1.45 7.91
C LYS A 1 14.72 1.71 7.81
N ALA A 2 15.24 2.70 8.52
CA ALA A 2 16.69 2.83 8.66
C ALA A 2 17.21 1.79 9.67
N THR A 3 18.31 1.15 9.35
CA THR A 3 18.98 0.11 10.13
C THR A 3 20.33 0.56 10.67
N CYS A 4 20.87 1.67 10.15
CA CYS A 4 22.11 2.29 10.62
C CYS A 4 22.03 3.82 10.57
N TRP A 5 22.98 4.49 11.21
CA TRP A 5 23.03 5.96 11.29
C TRP A 5 23.15 6.64 9.93
N ARG A 6 23.94 6.06 9.02
CA ARG A 6 24.10 6.56 7.65
C ARG A 6 22.76 6.64 6.90
N GLU A 7 21.89 5.65 7.07
CA GLU A 7 20.55 5.64 6.45
C GLU A 7 19.63 6.69 7.07
N VAL A 8 19.75 6.94 8.38
CA VAL A 8 19.01 8.01 9.05
C VAL A 8 19.44 9.37 8.52
N GLU A 9 20.75 9.62 8.47
CA GLU A 9 21.31 10.88 7.98
C GLU A 9 20.91 11.16 6.53
N ALA A 10 21.03 10.17 5.65
CA ALA A 10 20.60 10.29 4.25
C ALA A 10 19.10 10.61 4.13
N ALA A 11 18.25 9.96 4.92
CA ALA A 11 16.81 10.21 4.92
C ALA A 11 16.46 11.62 5.43
N VAL A 12 17.12 12.05 6.51
CA VAL A 12 16.91 13.39 7.10
C VAL A 12 17.31 14.49 6.11
N GLN A 13 18.49 14.38 5.49
CA GLN A 13 18.96 15.33 4.49
C GLN A 13 18.03 15.39 3.27
N HIS A 14 17.54 14.23 2.82
CA HIS A 14 16.58 14.16 1.72
C HIS A 14 15.27 14.89 2.06
N ILE A 15 14.73 14.69 3.27
CA ILE A 15 13.48 15.32 3.72
C ILE A 15 13.67 16.84 3.85
N TYR A 16 14.74 17.30 4.50
CA TYR A 16 15.01 18.74 4.64
C TYR A 16 15.34 19.45 3.31
N GLY A 17 15.63 18.70 2.25
CA GLY A 17 15.71 19.26 0.90
C GLY A 17 14.37 19.73 0.34
N ARG A 18 13.23 19.35 0.95
CA ARG A 18 11.87 19.65 0.47
C ARG A 18 10.94 20.21 1.55
N ASP A 19 11.13 19.80 2.80
CA ASP A 19 10.24 20.08 3.92
C ASP A 19 10.98 20.76 5.08
N TYR A 20 10.26 21.51 5.91
CA TYR A 20 10.84 22.25 7.04
C TYR A 20 10.87 21.48 8.36
N GLY A 21 10.28 20.29 8.42
CA GLY A 21 10.15 19.53 9.66
C GLY A 21 10.01 18.04 9.42
N ILE A 22 10.42 17.26 10.42
CA ILE A 22 10.32 15.80 10.40
C ILE A 22 9.73 15.30 11.72
N ALA A 23 8.84 14.31 11.63
CA ALA A 23 8.38 13.54 12.78
C ALA A 23 9.02 12.15 12.72
N VAL A 24 9.67 11.75 13.81
CA VAL A 24 10.34 10.44 13.92
C VAL A 24 9.64 9.62 14.99
N SER A 25 9.40 8.34 14.69
CA SER A 25 8.80 7.40 15.64
C SER A 25 9.48 6.03 15.54
N PRO A 26 9.40 5.20 16.60
CA PRO A 26 9.87 3.83 16.53
C PRO A 26 9.15 3.05 15.43
N TYR A 27 9.91 2.28 14.65
CA TYR A 27 9.31 1.40 13.65
C TYR A 27 8.42 0.33 14.32
N LYS A 28 7.17 0.25 13.88
CA LYS A 28 6.24 -0.83 14.22
C LYS A 28 5.87 -1.57 12.95
N ARG A 29 5.91 -2.91 13.00
CA ARG A 29 5.38 -3.74 11.92
C ARG A 29 3.85 -3.68 11.98
N ILE A 30 3.26 -2.87 11.13
CA ILE A 30 1.80 -2.74 11.01
C ILE A 30 1.29 -3.93 10.19
N VAL A 31 0.47 -4.78 10.83
CA VAL A 31 -0.22 -5.90 10.17
C VAL A 31 -1.63 -5.47 9.77
N ASP A 32 -2.36 -4.87 10.72
CA ASP A 32 -3.65 -4.25 10.48
C ASP A 32 -3.60 -2.77 10.91
N GLU A 33 -4.11 -1.88 10.06
CA GLU A 33 -4.32 -0.46 10.40
C GLU A 33 -5.83 -0.25 10.61
N TYR A 34 -6.21 0.19 11.80
CA TYR A 34 -7.59 0.58 12.12
C TYR A 34 -7.67 2.10 12.25
N ARG A 35 -8.77 2.67 11.75
CA ARG A 35 -9.10 4.09 11.92
C ARG A 35 -10.42 4.20 12.66
N CYS A 36 -10.41 5.03 13.69
CA CYS A 36 -11.56 5.31 14.52
C CYS A 36 -12.02 6.75 14.27
N VAL A 37 -13.32 6.95 14.09
CA VAL A 37 -13.96 8.26 14.07
C VAL A 37 -14.64 8.43 15.42
N CYS A 38 -14.16 9.40 16.20
CA CYS A 38 -14.68 9.69 17.53
C CYS A 38 -15.49 10.99 17.51
N LEU A 39 -16.75 10.95 17.91
CA LEU A 39 -17.60 12.12 18.13
C LEU A 39 -17.99 12.16 19.61
N ASP A 40 -17.82 13.31 20.26
CA ASP A 40 -18.16 13.52 21.68
C ASP A 40 -17.61 12.44 22.64
N GLY A 41 -16.39 11.95 22.35
CA GLY A 41 -15.72 10.92 23.14
C GLY A 41 -16.20 9.48 22.88
N VAL A 42 -17.13 9.29 21.95
CA VAL A 42 -17.67 7.98 21.54
C VAL A 42 -17.09 7.58 20.18
N VAL A 43 -16.70 6.31 20.03
CA VAL A 43 -16.24 5.76 18.75
C VAL A 43 -17.46 5.39 17.91
N GLU A 44 -17.81 6.23 16.97
CA GLU A 44 -18.97 6.05 16.07
C GLU A 44 -18.69 5.06 14.94
N LEU A 45 -17.43 5.02 14.49
CA LEU A 45 -17.00 4.14 13.41
C LEU A 45 -15.57 3.68 13.65
N ALA A 46 -15.36 2.38 13.61
CA ALA A 46 -14.04 1.77 13.48
C ALA A 46 -14.00 0.94 12.21
N TYR A 47 -13.01 1.18 11.36
CA TYR A 47 -12.81 0.40 10.14
C TYR A 47 -11.36 0.04 9.95
N ARG A 48 -11.14 -1.12 9.35
CA ARG A 48 -9.81 -1.57 8.93
C ARG A 48 -9.48 -0.99 7.57
N LYS A 49 -8.31 -0.39 7.44
CA LYS A 49 -7.75 -0.01 6.14
C LYS A 49 -7.18 -1.24 5.45
N VAL A 50 -7.81 -1.65 4.36
CA VAL A 50 -7.34 -2.75 3.51
C VAL A 50 -6.47 -2.17 2.40
N ARG A 51 -5.25 -2.71 2.25
CA ARG A 51 -4.37 -2.32 1.14
C ARG A 51 -4.86 -3.01 -0.13
N ALA A 52 -5.00 -2.22 -1.20
CA ALA A 52 -5.24 -2.75 -2.53
C ALA A 52 -4.13 -3.74 -2.88
N SER A 53 -4.51 -4.95 -3.26
CA SER A 53 -3.61 -6.06 -3.53
C SER A 53 -4.21 -6.99 -4.57
N VAL A 54 -3.34 -7.76 -5.22
CA VAL A 54 -3.71 -8.92 -6.03
C VAL A 54 -3.23 -10.18 -5.34
N ARG A 55 -3.95 -11.29 -5.56
CA ARG A 55 -3.58 -12.59 -5.01
C ARG A 55 -2.99 -13.45 -6.11
N GLY A 56 -1.80 -14.01 -5.87
CA GLY A 56 -1.15 -14.92 -6.79
C GLY A 56 -1.93 -16.22 -6.95
N ASP A 57 -2.00 -16.69 -8.18
CA ASP A 57 -2.53 -18.00 -8.57
C ASP A 57 -1.38 -18.98 -8.92
N GLY A 58 -0.12 -18.57 -8.70
CA GLY A 58 1.07 -19.37 -8.98
C GLY A 58 1.52 -19.38 -10.45
N SER A 59 0.81 -18.72 -11.37
CA SER A 59 1.11 -18.79 -12.81
C SER A 59 0.98 -17.46 -13.55
N SER A 60 0.06 -16.60 -13.14
CA SER A 60 -0.20 -15.29 -13.71
C SER A 60 0.74 -14.24 -13.11
N ASN A 61 1.20 -13.31 -13.95
CA ASN A 61 1.92 -12.15 -13.47
C ASN A 61 0.99 -11.09 -12.84
N VAL A 62 1.58 -10.15 -12.09
CA VAL A 62 0.84 -9.08 -11.38
C VAL A 62 -0.05 -8.28 -12.32
N SER A 63 0.40 -7.93 -13.53
CA SER A 63 -0.42 -7.19 -14.50
C SER A 63 -1.67 -7.95 -14.96
N THR A 64 -1.55 -9.27 -15.16
CA THR A 64 -2.69 -10.14 -15.52
C THR A 64 -3.68 -10.24 -14.36
N LEU A 65 -3.17 -10.44 -13.15
CA LEU A 65 -3.99 -10.49 -11.92
C LEU A 65 -4.71 -9.16 -11.66
N LEU A 66 -4.03 -8.03 -11.89
CA LEU A 66 -4.62 -6.69 -11.80
C LEU A 66 -5.73 -6.51 -12.83
N ALA A 67 -5.50 -6.89 -14.09
CA ALA A 67 -6.51 -6.81 -15.14
C ALA A 67 -7.74 -7.68 -14.81
N ALA A 68 -7.55 -8.88 -14.26
CA ALA A 68 -8.65 -9.72 -13.78
C ALA A 68 -9.42 -9.05 -12.65
N ARG A 69 -8.73 -8.44 -11.67
CA ARG A 69 -9.38 -7.73 -10.56
C ARG A 69 -10.16 -6.51 -11.03
N LEU A 70 -9.62 -5.72 -11.96
CA LEU A 70 -10.30 -4.57 -12.55
C LEU A 70 -11.58 -4.98 -13.29
N ARG A 71 -11.56 -6.10 -14.04
CA ARG A 71 -12.77 -6.65 -14.68
C ARG A 71 -13.81 -7.08 -13.65
N ALA A 72 -13.39 -7.72 -12.57
CA ALA A 72 -14.29 -8.13 -11.49
C ALA A 72 -14.95 -6.91 -10.80
N SER A 73 -14.25 -5.78 -10.73
CA SER A 73 -14.73 -4.53 -10.14
C SER A 73 -15.47 -3.61 -11.12
N ALA A 74 -15.76 -4.05 -12.34
CA ALA A 74 -16.36 -3.19 -13.37
C ALA A 74 -17.72 -2.57 -13.00
N GLY A 75 -18.46 -3.16 -12.05
CA GLY A 75 -19.71 -2.62 -11.50
C GLY A 75 -19.53 -1.58 -10.39
N GLU A 76 -18.29 -1.35 -9.93
CA GLU A 76 -17.97 -0.47 -8.79
C GLU A 76 -16.92 0.58 -9.21
N PRO A 77 -17.34 1.72 -9.80
CA PRO A 77 -16.42 2.72 -10.34
C PRO A 77 -15.39 3.25 -9.33
N LYS A 78 -15.78 3.36 -8.05
CA LYS A 78 -14.89 3.80 -6.97
C LYS A 78 -13.81 2.76 -6.67
N GLU A 79 -14.14 1.47 -6.68
CA GLU A 79 -13.17 0.40 -6.44
C GLU A 79 -12.17 0.32 -7.61
N CYS A 80 -12.66 0.40 -8.85
CA CYS A 80 -11.82 0.48 -10.04
C CYS A 80 -10.85 1.67 -9.99
N ALA A 81 -11.34 2.87 -9.67
CA ALA A 81 -10.49 4.06 -9.56
C ALA A 81 -9.42 3.91 -8.46
N ALA A 82 -9.79 3.33 -7.31
CA ALA A 82 -8.85 3.07 -6.23
C ALA A 82 -7.78 2.03 -6.60
N LEU A 83 -8.14 0.97 -7.32
CA LEU A 83 -7.20 -0.05 -7.82
C LEU A 83 -6.22 0.54 -8.84
N VAL A 84 -6.71 1.34 -9.79
CA VAL A 84 -5.87 2.02 -10.79
C VAL A 84 -4.91 3.00 -10.10
N ALA A 85 -5.40 3.80 -9.16
CA ALA A 85 -4.57 4.73 -8.41
C ALA A 85 -3.49 3.99 -7.60
N ALA A 86 -3.85 2.90 -6.92
CA ALA A 86 -2.89 2.10 -6.15
C ALA A 86 -1.78 1.53 -7.05
N ALA A 87 -2.14 0.95 -8.20
CA ALA A 87 -1.18 0.34 -9.12
C ALA A 87 -0.32 1.36 -9.92
N SER A 88 -0.63 2.66 -9.85
CA SER A 88 0.01 3.69 -10.69
C SER A 88 1.51 3.85 -10.47
N ALA A 89 2.02 3.46 -9.29
CA ALA A 89 3.43 3.55 -8.94
C ALA A 89 4.24 2.28 -9.24
N LEU A 90 3.59 1.20 -9.70
CA LEU A 90 4.26 -0.07 -9.93
C LEU A 90 5.19 -0.01 -11.15
N GLY A 91 6.43 -0.46 -10.96
CA GLY A 91 7.41 -0.60 -12.03
C GLY A 91 7.16 -1.80 -12.94
N ALA A 92 7.83 -1.82 -14.09
CA ALA A 92 7.73 -2.94 -15.04
C ALA A 92 8.17 -4.29 -14.45
N GLU A 93 9.17 -4.28 -13.56
CA GLU A 93 9.63 -5.49 -12.85
C GLU A 93 8.54 -6.04 -11.92
N GLU A 94 7.88 -5.16 -11.15
CA GLU A 94 6.79 -5.54 -10.26
C GLU A 94 5.58 -6.08 -11.03
N LEU A 95 5.25 -5.45 -12.16
CA LEU A 95 4.12 -5.86 -13.02
C LEU A 95 4.35 -7.21 -13.72
N SER A 96 5.62 -7.57 -13.99
CA SER A 96 5.99 -8.81 -14.68
C SER A 96 6.25 -9.99 -13.72
N ARG A 97 6.42 -9.74 -12.43
CA ARG A 97 6.56 -10.76 -11.39
C ARG A 97 5.38 -11.73 -11.38
N VAL A 98 5.66 -13.02 -11.26
CA VAL A 98 4.66 -14.09 -11.01
C VAL A 98 4.68 -14.43 -9.51
N PRO A 99 3.68 -13.98 -8.73
CA PRO A 99 3.56 -14.35 -7.33
C PRO A 99 3.15 -15.82 -7.15
N GLY A 100 3.59 -16.41 -6.05
CA GLY A 100 3.20 -17.77 -5.67
C GLY A 100 1.70 -17.88 -5.38
N GLU A 101 1.18 -19.10 -5.39
CA GLU A 101 -0.23 -19.35 -5.07
C GLU A 101 -0.58 -18.84 -3.67
N GLY A 102 -1.64 -18.05 -3.57
CA GLY A 102 -2.10 -17.47 -2.30
C GLY A 102 -1.29 -16.27 -1.80
N GLU A 103 -0.16 -15.94 -2.43
CA GLU A 103 0.65 -14.77 -2.07
C GLU A 103 -0.14 -13.48 -2.32
N ALA A 104 -0.22 -12.59 -1.32
CA ALA A 104 -0.83 -11.29 -1.47
C ALA A 104 0.23 -10.26 -1.88
N VAL A 105 0.09 -9.71 -3.09
CA VAL A 105 0.99 -8.67 -3.61
C VAL A 105 0.31 -7.30 -3.44
N PRO A 106 0.83 -6.41 -2.59
CA PRO A 106 0.30 -5.05 -2.46
C PRO A 106 0.56 -4.27 -3.75
N LEU A 107 -0.44 -3.51 -4.21
CA LEU A 107 -0.32 -2.67 -5.41
C LEU A 107 0.35 -1.33 -5.14
N GLN A 108 0.47 -0.93 -3.88
CA GLN A 108 1.07 0.31 -3.41
C GLN A 108 1.94 0.03 -2.17
N TRP A 109 3.00 0.81 -2.00
CA TRP A 109 3.86 0.82 -0.82
C TRP A 109 3.64 2.07 0.04
#